data_AF-A0A4Z0BV17-F1
#
_entry.id   AF-A0A4Z0BV17-F1
#
_cell.length_a   1.000
_cell.length_b   1.000
_cell.length_c   1.000
_cell.angle_alpha   90.00
_cell.angle_beta   90.00
_cell.angle_gamma   90.00
#
_symmetry.space_group_name_H-M   'P 1'
#
loop_
_entity.id
_entity.type
_entity.pdbx_description
1 polymer ?
#
loop_
_entity_poly.entity_id
_entity_poly.type
_entity_poly.pdbx_seq_one_letter_code
_entity_poly.pdbx_strand_id
1 'polypeptide(L)'
;MAYGEIVRSFIHRPLLIFHEAGHVVFIPLGEWMTVAGGSLAQLLMPVVMGVALWRANRDAFGVSLALWLFGVSLLDLAPYVYDAMDLQLMLLGGRTGEDSFHDWLYLLRTMGLRERAWGIGMGVHKAGCAIVVAANAWGLWLLWRQWRQWRRRAE
;
A
#
# COMPACT_ATOMS: atom_id res chain seq x y z
N MET A 1 18.74 -6.43 -6.04
CA MET A 1 17.33 -6.87 -5.97
C MET A 1 16.44 -5.64 -6.08
N ALA A 2 15.43 -5.68 -6.95
CA ALA A 2 14.64 -4.55 -7.46
C ALA A 2 13.65 -3.91 -6.46
N TYR A 3 13.97 -3.81 -5.16
CA TYR A 3 13.03 -3.27 -4.17
C TYR A 3 12.84 -1.74 -4.28
N GLY A 4 13.84 -0.98 -4.72
CA GLY A 4 13.76 0.48 -4.81
C GLY A 4 13.07 1.04 -6.07
N GLU A 5 12.73 0.20 -7.05
CA GLU A 5 12.16 0.68 -8.32
C GLU A 5 10.73 1.21 -8.16
N ILE A 6 9.93 0.59 -7.29
CA ILE A 6 8.56 1.02 -7.03
C ILE A 6 8.52 2.43 -6.42
N VAL A 7 9.50 2.79 -5.60
CA VAL A 7 9.64 4.13 -5.00
C VAL A 7 9.85 5.22 -6.06
N ARG A 8 10.38 4.86 -7.24
CA ARG A 8 10.54 5.78 -8.38
C ARG A 8 9.37 5.76 -9.35
N SER A 9 8.39 4.90 -9.11
CA SER A 9 7.25 4.74 -9.99
C SER A 9 6.30 5.93 -9.92
N PHE A 10 5.50 6.10 -10.97
CA PHE A 10 4.44 7.11 -10.99
C PHE A 10 3.44 6.92 -9.84
N ILE A 11 3.10 5.67 -9.50
CA ILE A 11 2.07 5.37 -8.50
C ILE A 11 2.52 5.62 -7.07
N HIS A 12 3.82 5.63 -6.80
CA HIS A 12 4.37 5.98 -5.49
C HIS A 12 3.95 7.40 -5.06
N ARG A 13 3.98 8.37 -5.99
CA ARG A 13 3.68 9.79 -5.70
C ARG A 13 2.30 10.03 -5.07
N PRO A 14 1.18 9.58 -5.64
CA PRO A 14 -0.12 9.77 -5.01
C PRO A 14 -0.23 9.00 -3.69
N LEU A 15 0.36 7.80 -3.56
CA LEU A 15 0.36 7.04 -2.31
C LEU A 15 1.08 7.80 -1.19
N LEU A 16 2.21 8.42 -1.53
CA LEU A 16 3.01 9.23 -0.61
C LEU A 16 2.22 10.43 -0.06
N ILE A 17 1.36 11.06 -0.85
CA ILE A 17 0.47 12.13 -0.34
C ILE A 17 -0.43 11.62 0.79
N PHE A 18 -1.00 10.43 0.61
CA PHE A 18 -1.82 9.82 1.68
C PHE A 18 -0.97 9.39 2.87
N HIS A 19 0.26 8.95 2.66
CA HIS A 19 1.21 8.65 3.73
C HIS A 19 1.52 9.92 4.56
N GLU A 20 1.94 11.01 3.93
CA GLU A 20 2.24 12.25 4.66
C GLU A 20 1.00 12.82 5.36
N ALA A 21 -0.17 12.77 4.71
CA ALA A 21 -1.43 13.17 5.34
C ALA A 21 -1.76 12.30 6.56
N GLY A 22 -1.42 11.01 6.51
CA GLY A 22 -1.61 10.07 7.59
C GLY A 22 -0.86 10.47 8.86
N HIS A 23 0.37 10.94 8.74
CA HIS A 23 1.10 11.47 9.91
C HIS A 23 0.31 12.57 10.60
N VAL A 24 -0.18 13.55 9.84
CA VAL A 24 -0.92 14.69 10.39
C VAL A 24 -2.26 14.27 11.00
N VAL A 25 -3.01 13.42 10.31
CA VAL A 25 -4.34 12.96 10.77
C VAL A 25 -4.25 12.20 12.10
N PHE A 26 -3.16 11.46 12.31
CA PHE A 26 -3.01 10.61 13.49
C PHE A 26 -2.27 11.29 14.66
N ILE A 27 -1.86 12.56 14.55
CA ILE A 27 -1.28 13.37 15.65
C ILE A 27 -2.05 13.24 16.98
N PRO A 28 -3.39 13.35 17.01
CA PRO A 28 -4.15 13.31 18.27
C PRO A 28 -4.03 12.00 19.03
N LEU A 29 -3.56 10.93 18.38
CA LEU A 29 -3.44 9.58 18.95
C LEU A 29 -2.02 9.32 19.52
N GLY A 30 -1.15 10.32 19.53
CA GLY A 30 0.21 10.25 20.09
C GLY A 30 1.28 9.91 19.05
N GLU A 31 2.54 9.97 19.47
CA GLU A 31 3.71 9.87 18.58
C GLU A 31 3.75 8.55 17.81
N TRP A 32 3.55 7.42 18.49
CA TRP A 32 3.58 6.11 17.83
C TRP A 32 2.54 6.01 16.72
N MET A 33 1.31 6.49 17.01
CA MET A 33 0.24 6.52 16.02
C MET A 33 0.45 7.56 14.94
N THR A 34 1.13 8.67 15.23
CA THR A 34 1.55 9.66 14.23
C THR A 34 2.47 8.98 13.22
N VAL A 35 3.52 8.27 13.67
CA VAL A 35 4.47 7.58 12.78
C VAL A 35 3.80 6.44 12.03
N ALA A 36 3.00 5.59 12.71
CA ALA A 36 2.23 4.54 12.05
C ALA A 36 1.18 5.10 11.08
N GLY A 37 0.71 6.33 11.34
CA GLY A 37 -0.36 7.02 10.65
C GLY A 37 -0.13 7.12 9.14
N GLY A 38 1.12 7.32 8.70
CA GLY A 38 1.40 7.38 7.27
C GLY A 38 1.12 6.06 6.56
N SER A 39 1.68 4.97 7.07
CA SER A 39 1.43 3.63 6.52
C SER A 39 -0.06 3.24 6.64
N LEU A 40 -0.71 3.61 7.74
CA LEU A 40 -2.13 3.35 7.95
C LEU A 40 -3.00 4.09 6.95
N ALA A 41 -2.77 5.38 6.70
CA ALA A 41 -3.56 6.16 5.75
C ALA A 41 -3.36 5.67 4.31
N GLN A 42 -2.12 5.35 3.91
CA GLN A 42 -1.79 4.74 2.62
C GLN A 42 -2.59 3.44 2.39
N LEU A 43 -2.74 2.60 3.43
CA LEU A 43 -3.50 1.34 3.35
C LEU A 43 -5.01 1.50 3.53
N LEU A 44 -5.47 2.45 4.34
CA LEU A 44 -6.90 2.67 4.61
C LEU A 44 -7.61 3.33 3.43
N MET A 45 -6.94 4.23 2.70
CA MET A 45 -7.57 4.95 1.58
C MET A 45 -8.16 4.00 0.53
N PRO A 46 -7.43 2.97 0.02
CA PRO A 46 -8.01 2.02 -0.92
C PRO A 46 -9.20 1.24 -0.33
N VAL A 47 -9.15 0.90 0.96
CA VAL A 47 -10.27 0.22 1.65
C VAL A 47 -11.51 1.10 1.68
N VAL A 48 -11.36 2.38 2.06
CA VAL A 48 -12.46 3.35 2.07
C VAL A 48 -13.04 3.53 0.67
N MET A 49 -12.18 3.64 -0.36
CA MET A 49 -12.60 3.73 -1.76
C MET A 49 -13.44 2.52 -2.17
N GLY A 50 -12.98 1.30 -1.89
CA GLY A 50 -13.72 0.07 -2.21
C GLY A 50 -15.07 -0.01 -1.51
N VAL A 51 -15.11 0.31 -0.21
CA VAL A 51 -16.36 0.34 0.57
C VAL A 51 -17.34 1.37 0.01
N ALA A 52 -16.86 2.56 -0.36
CA ALA A 52 -17.70 3.61 -0.93
C ALA A 52 -18.31 3.18 -2.28
N LEU A 53 -17.50 2.62 -3.19
CA LEU A 53 -17.94 2.14 -4.50
C LEU A 53 -18.98 1.01 -4.38
N TRP A 54 -18.78 0.10 -3.44
CA TRP A 54 -19.76 -0.94 -3.15
C TRP A 54 -21.06 -0.37 -2.59
N ARG A 55 -20.99 0.53 -1.60
CA ARG A 55 -22.18 1.08 -0.95
C ARG A 55 -23.00 1.98 -1.88
N ALA A 56 -22.34 2.79 -2.71
CA ALA A 56 -23.02 3.72 -3.60
C ALA A 56 -23.66 2.99 -4.80
N ASN A 57 -22.90 2.12 -5.47
CA ASN A 57 -23.27 1.64 -6.80
C ASN A 57 -23.29 0.11 -6.94
N ARG A 58 -22.95 -0.63 -5.87
CA ARG A 58 -22.64 -2.08 -5.95
C ARG A 58 -21.60 -2.38 -7.03
N ASP A 59 -20.66 -1.45 -7.22
CA ASP A 59 -19.65 -1.54 -8.27
C ASP A 59 -18.55 -2.54 -7.89
N ALA A 60 -18.77 -3.80 -8.24
CA ALA A 60 -17.81 -4.88 -7.98
C ALA A 60 -16.48 -4.68 -8.72
N PHE A 61 -16.50 -4.06 -9.91
CA PHE A 61 -15.27 -3.81 -10.66
C PHE A 61 -14.46 -2.72 -9.99
N GLY A 62 -15.11 -1.62 -9.58
CA GLY A 62 -14.49 -0.57 -8.76
C GLY A 62 -13.89 -1.11 -7.46
N VAL A 63 -14.56 -2.04 -6.78
CA VAL A 63 -13.99 -2.74 -5.61
C VAL A 63 -12.74 -3.54 -5.97
N SER A 64 -12.71 -4.21 -7.13
CA SER A 64 -11.51 -4.93 -7.57
C SER A 64 -10.33 -4.01 -7.84
N LEU A 65 -10.56 -2.80 -8.37
CA LEU A 65 -9.53 -1.77 -8.55
C LEU A 65 -9.04 -1.22 -7.20
N ALA A 66 -9.93 -1.03 -6.24
CA ALA A 66 -9.57 -0.65 -4.88
C ALA A 66 -8.71 -1.71 -4.19
N LEU A 67 -9.05 -2.99 -4.36
CA LEU A 67 -8.25 -4.10 -3.85
C LEU A 67 -6.88 -4.17 -4.53
N TRP A 68 -6.82 -3.92 -5.84
CA TRP A 68 -5.56 -3.81 -6.56
C TRP A 68 -4.69 -2.68 -5.99
N LEU A 69 -5.27 -1.50 -5.78
CA LEU A 69 -4.55 -0.35 -5.22
C LEU A 69 -4.08 -0.60 -3.79
N PHE A 70 -4.85 -1.33 -2.97
CA PHE A 70 -4.41 -1.80 -1.65
C PHE A 70 -3.17 -2.71 -1.76
N GLY A 71 -3.18 -3.68 -2.68
CA GLY A 71 -2.04 -4.54 -2.93
C GLY A 71 -0.81 -3.77 -3.40
N VAL A 72 -0.97 -2.81 -4.31
CA VAL A 72 0.13 -1.91 -4.73
C VAL A 72 0.64 -1.07 -3.58
N SER A 73 -0.24 -0.60 -2.70
CA SER A 73 0.14 0.17 -1.50
C SER A 73 1.00 -0.65 -0.55
N LEU A 74 0.75 -1.96 -0.41
CA LEU A 74 1.63 -2.86 0.34
C LEU A 74 2.98 -3.08 -0.36
N LEU A 75 2.98 -3.22 -1.70
CA LEU A 75 4.22 -3.36 -2.46
C LEU A 75 5.11 -2.13 -2.35
N ASP A 76 4.50 -0.95 -2.34
CA ASP A 76 5.18 0.34 -2.18
C ASP A 76 5.73 0.53 -0.76
N LEU A 77 5.02 0.02 0.24
CA LEU A 77 5.41 0.06 1.66
C LEU A 77 6.54 -0.93 2.00
N ALA A 78 6.57 -2.09 1.35
CA ALA A 78 7.47 -3.19 1.69
C ALA A 78 8.97 -2.82 1.69
N PRO A 79 9.51 -2.05 0.72
CA PRO A 79 10.89 -1.57 0.74
C PRO A 79 11.24 -0.77 1.99
N TYR A 80 10.34 0.10 2.47
CA TYR A 80 10.56 0.88 3.69
C TYR A 80 10.62 -0.01 4.94
N VAL A 81 9.76 -1.04 5.01
CA VAL A 81 9.80 -2.01 6.12
C VAL A 81 11.10 -2.81 6.09
N TYR A 82 11.52 -3.24 4.91
CA TYR A 82 12.74 -4.00 4.70
C TYR A 82 13.99 -3.16 5.03
N ASP A 83 14.02 -1.91 4.60
CA ASP A 83 15.15 -0.99 4.75
C ASP A 83 15.37 -0.55 6.21
N ALA A 84 14.45 -0.82 7.13
CA ALA A 84 14.64 -0.52 8.56
C ALA A 84 15.87 -1.19 9.21
N MET A 85 16.51 -2.17 8.57
CA MET A 85 17.83 -2.67 8.98
C MET A 85 18.98 -1.81 8.48
N ASP A 86 18.95 -1.46 7.21
CA ASP A 86 20.10 -0.98 6.43
C ASP A 86 20.08 0.53 6.21
N LEU A 87 18.89 1.15 6.22
CA LEU A 87 18.64 2.58 6.14
C LEU A 87 19.21 3.26 4.88
N GLN A 88 19.28 2.53 3.77
CA GLN A 88 19.91 2.97 2.52
C GLN A 88 18.90 3.58 1.53
N LEU A 89 17.59 3.43 1.77
CA LEU A 89 16.56 3.92 0.86
C LEU A 89 16.47 5.44 0.92
N MET A 90 16.45 6.08 -0.26
CA MET A 90 16.23 7.52 -0.37
C MET A 90 14.78 7.86 0.00
N LEU A 91 14.60 8.69 1.02
CA LEU A 91 13.29 9.14 1.51
C LEU A 91 12.83 10.41 0.79
N LEU A 92 11.58 10.84 1.08
CA LEU A 92 10.94 12.01 0.45
C LEU A 92 11.79 13.28 0.54
N GLY A 93 12.51 13.47 1.65
CA GLY A 93 13.40 14.62 1.89
C GLY A 93 14.72 14.61 1.12
N GLY A 94 14.97 13.63 0.25
CA GLY A 94 16.23 13.50 -0.48
C GLY A 94 17.42 13.07 0.39
N ARG A 95 17.13 12.45 1.53
CA ARG A 95 18.10 11.86 2.47
C ARG A 95 17.74 10.40 2.71
N THR A 96 18.70 9.60 3.19
CA THR A 96 18.46 8.22 3.60
C THR A 96 18.01 8.14 5.05
N GLY A 97 17.58 6.96 5.51
CA GLY A 97 17.22 6.73 6.91
C GLY A 97 18.40 6.84 7.89
N GLU A 98 19.64 6.84 7.40
CA GLU A 98 20.83 7.14 8.23
C GLU A 98 20.89 8.62 8.62
N ASP A 99 20.51 9.49 7.69
CA ASP A 99 20.62 10.96 7.80
C ASP A 99 19.28 11.65 8.11
N SER A 100 18.20 10.89 8.28
CA SER A 100 16.85 11.40 8.52
C SER A 100 15.96 10.41 9.26
N PHE A 101 14.83 10.89 9.76
CA PHE A 101 13.86 10.06 10.47
C PHE A 101 13.25 9.00 9.54
N HIS A 102 13.26 7.74 9.98
CA HIS A 102 12.71 6.61 9.22
C HIS A 102 11.60 5.92 10.02
N ASP A 103 10.36 6.01 9.53
CA ASP A 103 9.16 5.53 10.21
C ASP A 103 9.28 4.07 10.66
N TRP A 104 9.62 3.17 9.74
CA TRP A 104 9.70 1.74 10.03
C TRP A 104 10.85 1.36 10.96
N LEU A 105 11.96 2.11 10.99
CA LEU A 105 12.98 1.93 12.01
C LEU A 105 12.41 2.23 13.40
N TYR A 106 11.72 3.37 13.54
CA TYR A 106 11.08 3.75 14.79
C TYR A 106 10.05 2.70 15.24
N LEU A 107 9.12 2.32 14.34
CA LEU A 107 8.06 1.37 14.63
C LEU A 107 8.62 -0.01 15.02
N LEU A 108 9.55 -0.57 14.23
CA LEU A 108 10.10 -1.89 14.52
C LEU A 108 11.01 -1.89 15.75
N ARG A 109 11.73 -0.80 16.04
CA ARG A 109 12.49 -0.66 17.29
C ARG A 109 11.58 -0.63 18.51
N THR A 110 10.51 0.17 18.47
CA THR A 110 9.56 0.27 19.60
C THR A 110 8.82 -1.04 19.86
N MET A 111 8.61 -1.86 18.82
CA MET A 111 8.03 -3.21 18.94
C MET A 111 9.05 -4.30 19.29
N GLY A 112 10.36 -4.01 19.35
CA GLY A 112 11.40 -5.03 19.53
C GLY A 112 11.54 -6.00 18.34
N LEU A 113 11.09 -5.59 17.14
CA LEU A 113 11.04 -6.41 15.93
C LEU A 113 12.05 -5.99 14.86
N ARG A 114 12.96 -5.04 15.15
CA ARG A 114 13.93 -4.52 14.17
C ARG A 114 14.69 -5.64 13.45
N GLU A 115 15.22 -6.62 14.18
CA GLU A 115 15.99 -7.73 13.61
C GLU A 115 15.19 -8.60 12.62
N ARG A 116 13.86 -8.47 12.61
CA ARG A 116 12.96 -9.18 11.70
C ARG A 116 12.53 -8.33 10.50
N ALA A 117 12.99 -7.09 10.37
CA ALA A 117 12.59 -6.15 9.32
C ALA A 117 12.67 -6.73 7.91
N TRP A 118 13.77 -7.42 7.55
CA TRP A 118 13.88 -8.09 6.25
C TRP A 118 12.76 -9.11 6.02
N GLY A 119 12.49 -9.96 7.01
CA GLY A 119 11.44 -10.97 6.94
C GLY A 119 10.04 -10.37 6.88
N ILE A 120 9.79 -9.32 7.66
CA ILE A 120 8.51 -8.59 7.66
C ILE A 120 8.32 -7.91 6.31
N GLY A 121 9.31 -7.16 5.80
CA GLY A 121 9.26 -6.50 4.50
C GLY A 121 9.03 -7.48 3.36
N MET A 122 9.71 -8.63 3.36
CA MET A 122 9.44 -9.71 2.41
C MET A 122 8.02 -10.28 2.53
N GLY A 123 7.51 -10.41 3.76
CA GLY A 123 6.12 -10.83 4.02
C GLY A 123 5.10 -9.84 3.47
N VAL A 124 5.29 -8.55 3.73
CA VAL A 124 4.46 -7.45 3.20
C VAL A 124 4.50 -7.44 1.67
N HIS A 125 5.68 -7.61 1.07
CA HIS A 125 5.83 -7.71 -0.38
C HIS A 125 5.04 -8.89 -0.96
N LYS A 126 5.20 -10.10 -0.40
CA LYS A 126 4.48 -11.29 -0.86
C LYS A 126 2.97 -11.14 -0.72
N ALA A 127 2.50 -10.55 0.39
CA ALA A 127 1.09 -10.25 0.59
C ALA A 127 0.56 -9.27 -0.48
N GLY A 128 1.30 -8.19 -0.74
CA GLY A 128 0.99 -7.23 -1.80
C GLY A 128 0.88 -7.91 -3.17
N CYS A 129 1.86 -8.74 -3.54
CA CYS A 129 1.85 -9.51 -4.78
C CYS A 129 0.61 -10.42 -4.89
N ALA A 130 0.31 -11.17 -3.84
CA ALA A 130 -0.85 -12.07 -3.81
C ALA A 130 -2.17 -11.29 -4.00
N ILE A 131 -2.32 -10.15 -3.32
CA ILE A 131 -3.51 -9.30 -3.43
C ILE A 131 -3.63 -8.69 -4.83
N VAL A 132 -2.53 -8.19 -5.41
CA VAL A 132 -2.53 -7.66 -6.77
C VAL A 132 -2.95 -8.72 -7.78
N VAL A 133 -2.42 -9.94 -7.69
CA VAL A 133 -2.78 -11.06 -8.58
C VAL A 133 -4.26 -11.42 -8.41
N ALA A 134 -4.74 -11.56 -7.17
CA ALA A 134 -6.13 -11.88 -6.89
C ALA A 134 -7.09 -10.80 -7.41
N ALA A 135 -6.75 -9.52 -7.22
CA ALA A 135 -7.54 -8.40 -7.71
C ALA A 135 -7.64 -8.38 -9.24
N ASN A 136 -6.53 -8.61 -9.94
CA ASN A 136 -6.52 -8.70 -11.40
C ASN A 136 -7.34 -9.89 -11.91
N ALA A 137 -7.17 -11.08 -11.31
CA ALA A 137 -7.94 -12.26 -11.68
C ALA A 137 -9.45 -12.03 -11.50
N TRP A 138 -9.84 -11.40 -10.38
CA TRP A 138 -11.23 -11.09 -10.12
C TRP A 138 -11.79 -10.02 -11.07
N GLY A 139 -11.05 -8.93 -11.30
CA GLY A 139 -11.42 -7.88 -12.25
C GLY A 139 -11.61 -8.41 -13.67
N LEU A 140 -10.68 -9.25 -14.16
CA LEU A 140 -10.78 -9.91 -15.47
C LEU A 140 -12.02 -10.82 -15.55
N TRP A 141 -12.30 -11.59 -14.50
CA TRP A 141 -13.50 -12.42 -14.44
C TRP A 141 -14.79 -11.59 -14.49
N LEU A 142 -14.84 -10.44 -13.80
CA LEU A 142 -15.98 -9.52 -13.83
C LEU A 142 -16.21 -8.96 -15.24
N LEU A 143 -15.15 -8.47 -15.89
CA LEU A 143 -15.22 -7.95 -17.25
C LEU A 143 -15.67 -9.03 -18.25
N TRP A 144 -15.11 -10.24 -18.16
CA TRP A 144 -15.50 -11.35 -19.01
C TRP A 144 -16.97 -11.76 -18.80
N ARG A 145 -17.45 -11.78 -17.56
CA ARG A 145 -18.86 -12.05 -17.25
C ARG A 145 -19.76 -11.00 -17.88
N GLN A 146 -19.41 -9.72 -17.79
CA GLN A 146 -20.17 -8.62 -18.37
C GLN A 146 -20.17 -8.68 -19.90
N TRP A 147 -19.03 -8.96 -20.52
CA TRP A 147 -18.92 -9.14 -21.97
C TRP A 147 -19.81 -10.28 -22.49
N ARG A 148 -19.84 -11.43 -21.81
CA ARG A 148 -20.72 -12.55 -22.19
C ARG A 148 -22.20 -12.21 -22.07
N GLN A 149 -22.59 -11.43 -21.06
CA GLN A 149 -23.96 -10.97 -20.91
C GLN A 149 -24.35 -9.97 -22.01
N TRP A 150 -23.45 -9.05 -22.35
CA TRP A 150 -23.66 -8.09 -23.44
C TRP A 150 -23.83 -8.81 -24.79
N ARG A 151 -22.95 -9.77 -25.09
CA ARG A 151 -23.04 -10.58 -26.32
C ARG A 151 -24.37 -11.31 -26.48
N ARG A 152 -24.88 -11.94 -25.41
CA ARG A 152 -26.17 -12.64 -25.42
C ARG A 152 -27.39 -11.72 -25.65
N ARG A 153 -27.25 -10.42 -25.41
CA ARG A 153 -28.33 -9.43 -25.65
C ARG A 153 -28.30 -8.86 -27.06
N ALA A 154 -27.18 -9.01 -27.76
CA ALA A 154 -26.98 -8.53 -29.12
C ALA A 154 -27.33 -9.59 -30.18
N GLU A 155 -27.52 -10.84 -29.76
CA GLU A 155 -28.08 -11.96 -30.53
C GLU A 155 -29.60 -12.03 -30.32
#